data_AF-A0A6A4WPJ7-F1
#
_entry.id   AF-A0A6A4WPJ7-F1
#
_cell.length_a   1.000
_cell.length_b   1.000
_cell.length_c   1.000
_cell.angle_alpha   90.00
_cell.angle_beta   90.00
_cell.angle_gamma   90.00
#
_symmetry.space_group_name_H-M   'P 1'
#
loop_
_entity.id
_entity.type
_entity.pdbx_description
1 polymer ?
#
loop_
_entity_poly.entity_id
_entity_poly.type
_entity_poly.pdbx_seq_one_letter_code
_entity_poly.pdbx_strand_id
1 'polypeptide(L)'
;MMVNVLPILPVKEAIFTQRLPVYNETFSLLMPQEKTRKENRKLMQRLMSTCVIWHEGEAGRSAEDVAGAYLVFLNEVCRDVTRVVIWADNCAGQNKSWALMTALLKAIHSPRTKTKTITMKYFEPGHTSMSADATHQVLSKNLSRRGIVEDWRDYVDTMEERIL
;
A
#
# COMPACT_ATOMS: atom_id res chain seq x y z
N MET A 1 -31.00 -0.15 -5.10
CA MET A 1 -31.10 -1.46 -4.43
C MET A 1 -29.69 -1.97 -4.19
N MET A 2 -29.28 -2.16 -2.93
CA MET A 2 -27.97 -2.72 -2.59
C MET A 2 -28.15 -4.22 -2.37
N VAL A 3 -27.48 -5.06 -3.17
CA VAL A 3 -27.52 -6.51 -3.04
C VAL A 3 -26.21 -6.96 -2.42
N ASN A 4 -26.26 -7.42 -1.18
CA ASN A 4 -25.11 -8.01 -0.49
C ASN A 4 -25.31 -9.53 -0.46
N VAL A 5 -24.36 -10.27 -1.00
CA VAL A 5 -24.37 -11.74 -0.99
C VAL A 5 -23.69 -12.20 0.29
N LEU A 6 -24.44 -12.79 1.21
CA LEU A 6 -23.85 -13.50 2.33
C LEU A 6 -23.61 -14.96 1.94
N PRO A 7 -22.43 -15.52 2.21
CA PRO A 7 -22.26 -16.96 2.14
C PRO A 7 -23.18 -17.60 3.17
N ILE A 8 -24.02 -18.54 2.75
CA ILE A 8 -24.85 -19.33 3.67
C ILE A 8 -23.92 -20.30 4.38
N LEU A 9 -23.45 -19.91 5.57
CA LEU A 9 -22.60 -20.74 6.42
C LEU A 9 -23.37 -21.18 7.67
N PRO A 10 -23.37 -22.48 8.02
CA PRO A 10 -23.76 -22.97 9.33
C PRO A 10 -23.07 -22.21 10.47
N VAL A 11 -23.78 -21.99 11.59
CA VAL A 11 -23.29 -21.20 12.74
C VAL A 11 -21.92 -21.66 13.23
N LYS A 12 -21.68 -22.96 13.27
CA LYS A 12 -20.39 -23.53 13.69
C LYS A 12 -19.27 -23.13 12.72
N GLU A 13 -19.51 -23.23 11.43
CA GLU A 13 -18.55 -22.87 10.40
C GLU A 13 -18.32 -21.36 10.34
N ALA A 14 -19.35 -20.54 10.55
CA ALA A 14 -19.21 -19.09 10.69
C ALA A 14 -18.27 -18.69 11.83
N ILE A 15 -18.29 -19.42 12.96
CA ILE A 15 -17.39 -19.15 14.12
C ILE A 15 -15.94 -19.57 13.81
N PHE A 16 -15.74 -20.64 13.04
CA PHE A 16 -14.41 -21.16 12.70
C PHE A 16 -13.89 -20.68 11.34
N THR A 17 -14.63 -19.81 10.65
CA THR A 17 -14.21 -19.26 9.36
C THR A 17 -12.94 -18.46 9.58
N GLN A 18 -11.92 -18.74 8.77
CA GLN A 18 -10.68 -17.98 8.82
C GLN A 18 -10.99 -16.51 8.55
N ARG A 19 -10.35 -15.61 9.31
CA ARG A 19 -10.41 -14.18 9.04
C ARG A 19 -9.93 -13.95 7.62
N LEU A 20 -10.66 -13.14 6.85
CA LEU A 20 -10.27 -12.77 5.49
C LEU A 20 -8.86 -12.15 5.52
N PRO A 21 -7.86 -12.77 4.89
CA PRO A 21 -6.54 -12.18 4.80
C PRO A 21 -6.60 -10.94 3.94
N VAL A 22 -6.07 -9.85 4.48
CA VAL A 22 -5.93 -8.57 3.78
C VAL A 22 -4.45 -8.27 3.64
N TYR A 23 -4.09 -7.83 2.44
CA TYR A 23 -2.75 -7.46 2.05
C TYR A 23 -2.70 -5.97 1.74
N ASN A 24 -1.50 -5.40 1.91
CA ASN A 24 -1.29 -4.01 1.60
C ASN A 24 0.16 -3.73 1.18
N GLU A 25 0.31 -2.76 0.30
CA GLU A 25 1.59 -2.21 -0.14
C GLU A 25 1.59 -0.70 0.10
N THR A 26 2.58 -0.19 0.83
CA THR A 26 2.53 1.18 1.37
C THR A 26 3.65 2.04 0.80
N PHE A 27 3.25 3.10 0.11
CA PHE A 27 4.14 4.09 -0.47
C PHE A 27 4.12 5.36 0.39
N SER A 28 5.16 5.56 1.19
CA SER A 28 5.33 6.77 2.00
C SER A 28 6.40 7.68 1.39
N LEU A 29 6.13 8.99 1.37
CA LEU A 29 7.13 9.96 0.93
C LEU A 29 8.38 9.91 1.82
N LEU A 30 9.55 9.96 1.18
CA LEU A 30 10.79 10.28 1.87
C LEU A 30 10.75 11.76 2.25
N MET A 31 11.04 12.07 3.52
CA MET A 31 10.99 13.46 4.00
C MET A 31 11.91 14.37 3.16
N PRO A 32 11.47 15.59 2.79
CA PRO A 32 12.34 16.57 2.15
C PRO A 32 13.59 16.82 3.00
N GLN A 33 14.75 16.94 2.33
CA GLN A 33 16.03 17.19 2.98
C GLN A 33 16.11 18.61 3.57
N GLU A 34 15.32 19.55 3.04
CA GLU A 34 15.23 20.91 3.53
C GLU A 34 14.51 20.99 4.89
N LYS A 35 15.01 21.86 5.77
CA LYS A 35 14.53 22.04 7.15
C LYS A 35 13.16 22.74 7.18
N THR A 36 12.10 22.08 6.73
CA THR A 36 10.71 22.50 7.04
C THR A 36 10.39 22.20 8.51
N ARG A 37 9.46 22.98 9.10
CA ARG A 37 9.00 22.80 10.49
C ARG A 37 8.56 21.34 10.71
N LYS A 38 8.95 20.73 11.85
CA LYS A 38 8.75 19.29 12.15
C LYS A 38 7.28 18.84 12.07
N GLU A 39 6.35 19.72 12.44
CA GLU A 39 4.91 19.48 12.38
C GLU A 39 4.39 19.38 10.93
N ASN A 40 4.78 20.32 10.06
CA ASN A 40 4.42 20.28 8.65
C ASN A 40 4.96 19.02 7.95
N ARG A 41 6.13 18.52 8.36
CA ARG A 41 6.73 17.30 7.79
C ARG A 41 5.91 16.04 8.10
N LYS A 42 5.51 15.84 9.36
CA LYS A 42 4.67 14.70 9.74
C LYS A 42 3.30 14.77 9.09
N LEU A 43 2.74 15.97 9.00
CA LEU A 43 1.45 16.19 8.34
C LEU A 43 1.55 15.88 6.84
N MET A 44 2.57 16.38 6.14
CA MET A 44 2.79 16.08 4.72
C MET A 44 2.96 14.59 4.46
N GLN A 45 3.75 13.90 5.30
CA GLN A 45 3.91 12.45 5.18
C GLN A 45 2.55 11.74 5.29
N ARG A 46 1.74 12.08 6.30
CA ARG A 46 0.39 11.50 6.46
C ARG A 46 -0.54 11.81 5.29
N LEU A 47 -0.50 13.03 4.76
CA LEU A 47 -1.41 13.47 3.70
C LEU A 47 -1.08 12.87 2.34
N MET A 48 0.19 12.50 2.11
CA MET A 48 0.69 12.06 0.81
C MET A 48 1.16 10.61 0.77
N SER A 49 1.19 9.90 1.91
CA SER A 49 1.34 8.45 1.92
C SER A 49 0.14 7.80 1.22
N THR A 50 0.41 6.80 0.39
CA THR A 50 -0.61 5.98 -0.27
C THR A 50 -0.46 4.55 0.22
N CYS A 51 -1.59 3.91 0.55
CA CYS A 51 -1.64 2.48 0.84
C CYS A 51 -2.53 1.82 -0.20
N VAL A 52 -1.98 0.88 -0.96
CA VAL A 52 -2.77 0.03 -1.86
C VAL A 52 -3.15 -1.21 -1.08
N ILE A 53 -4.45 -1.48 -0.96
CA ILE A 53 -5.00 -2.61 -0.19
C ILE A 53 -5.76 -3.55 -1.12
N TRP A 54 -5.72 -4.84 -0.83
CA TRP A 54 -6.51 -5.88 -1.50
C TRP A 54 -6.70 -7.07 -0.55
N HIS A 55 -7.67 -7.93 -0.81
CA HIS A 55 -7.90 -9.13 -0.01
C HIS A 55 -7.69 -10.40 -0.82
N GLU A 56 -7.56 -11.55 -0.15
CA GLU A 56 -7.30 -12.85 -0.78
C GLU A 56 -8.30 -13.23 -1.88
N GLY A 57 -9.56 -12.82 -1.75
CA GLY A 57 -10.58 -13.02 -2.79
C GLY A 57 -10.38 -12.22 -4.09
N GLU A 58 -9.52 -11.18 -4.10
CA GLU A 58 -9.16 -10.42 -5.30
C GLU A 58 -7.84 -10.90 -5.90
N ALA A 59 -6.83 -11.07 -5.06
CA ALA A 59 -5.48 -11.45 -5.46
C ALA A 59 -4.70 -12.05 -4.29
N GLY A 60 -3.64 -12.79 -4.58
CA GLY A 60 -2.78 -13.41 -3.58
C GLY A 60 -1.72 -12.46 -3.03
N ARG A 61 -0.59 -13.04 -2.60
CA ARG A 61 0.61 -12.32 -2.13
C ARG A 61 1.85 -12.66 -2.97
N SER A 62 1.63 -12.98 -4.25
CA SER A 62 2.71 -13.30 -5.19
C SER A 62 3.50 -12.03 -5.56
N ALA A 63 4.65 -12.22 -6.24
CA ALA A 63 5.45 -11.09 -6.69
C ALA A 63 4.70 -10.25 -7.75
N GLU A 64 3.80 -10.88 -8.51
CA GLU A 64 2.92 -10.29 -9.49
C GLU A 64 1.87 -9.39 -8.85
N ASP A 65 1.30 -9.82 -7.71
CA ASP A 65 0.31 -9.04 -6.95
C ASP A 65 0.96 -7.76 -6.38
N VAL A 66 2.16 -7.91 -5.81
CA VAL A 66 2.97 -6.77 -5.34
C VAL A 66 3.30 -5.83 -6.51
N ALA A 67 3.72 -6.37 -7.66
CA ALA A 67 3.98 -5.56 -8.85
C ALA A 67 2.73 -4.83 -9.36
N GLY A 68 1.54 -5.43 -9.21
CA GLY A 68 0.25 -4.81 -9.47
C GLY A 68 0.03 -3.56 -8.61
N ALA A 69 0.34 -3.63 -7.32
CA ALA A 69 0.24 -2.48 -6.43
C ALA A 69 1.15 -1.31 -6.85
N TYR A 70 2.36 -1.60 -7.33
CA TYR A 70 3.27 -0.58 -7.90
C TYR A 70 2.69 0.05 -9.18
N LEU A 71 2.03 -0.73 -10.03
CA LEU A 71 1.37 -0.20 -11.23
C LEU A 71 0.21 0.74 -10.87
N VAL A 72 -0.61 0.37 -9.88
CA VAL A 72 -1.69 1.22 -9.37
C VAL A 72 -1.11 2.54 -8.86
N PHE A 73 -0.08 2.47 -8.01
CA PHE A 73 0.60 3.66 -7.50
C PHE A 73 1.14 4.56 -8.61
N LEU A 74 1.80 3.99 -9.62
CA LEU A 74 2.38 4.77 -10.72
C LEU A 74 1.33 5.43 -11.63
N ASN A 75 0.20 4.75 -11.88
CA ASN A 75 -0.84 5.22 -12.80
C ASN A 75 -1.84 6.18 -12.15
N GLU A 76 -2.11 6.02 -10.85
CA GLU A 76 -3.11 6.82 -10.14
C GLU A 76 -2.48 7.93 -9.29
N VAL A 77 -1.33 7.67 -8.65
CA VAL A 77 -0.69 8.66 -7.75
C VAL A 77 0.43 9.41 -8.45
N CYS A 78 1.31 8.71 -9.17
CA CYS A 78 2.43 9.32 -9.90
C CYS A 78 2.10 9.66 -11.36
N ARG A 79 0.81 9.76 -11.72
CA ARG A 79 0.35 9.97 -13.10
C ARG A 79 1.09 11.09 -13.82
N ASP A 80 1.28 12.23 -13.16
CA ASP A 80 1.91 13.42 -13.75
C ASP A 80 3.40 13.56 -13.43
N VAL A 81 3.99 12.59 -12.73
CA VAL A 81 5.39 12.63 -12.30
C VAL A 81 6.28 12.02 -13.38
N THR A 82 7.25 12.78 -13.88
CA THR A 82 8.17 12.33 -14.94
C THR A 82 9.31 11.45 -14.44
N ARG A 83 9.77 11.69 -13.20
CA ARG A 83 10.89 10.97 -12.57
C ARG A 83 10.46 10.47 -11.20
N VAL A 84 10.40 9.16 -11.04
CA VAL A 84 10.01 8.52 -9.78
C VAL A 84 11.23 7.84 -9.19
N VAL A 85 11.50 8.08 -7.90
CA VAL A 85 12.54 7.38 -7.14
C VAL A 85 11.85 6.62 -6.03
N ILE A 86 11.99 5.29 -6.03
CA ILE A 86 11.38 4.41 -5.04
C ILE A 86 12.48 3.79 -4.20
N TRP A 87 12.32 3.89 -2.88
CA TRP A 87 13.11 3.15 -1.91
C TRP A 87 12.29 1.94 -1.47
N ALA A 88 12.75 0.75 -1.84
CA ALA A 88 12.08 -0.50 -1.53
C ALA A 88 12.85 -1.28 -0.45
N ASP A 89 12.11 -2.09 0.31
CA ASP A 89 12.73 -3.03 1.22
C ASP A 89 13.29 -4.24 0.47
N ASN A 90 13.95 -5.14 1.19
CA ASN A 90 14.58 -6.31 0.60
C ASN A 90 13.64 -7.53 0.55
N CYS A 91 12.31 -7.34 0.62
CA CYS A 91 11.35 -8.45 0.57
C CYS A 91 11.37 -9.16 -0.79
N ALA A 92 11.12 -10.47 -0.83
CA ALA A 92 11.26 -11.29 -2.04
C ALA A 92 10.40 -10.81 -3.23
N GLY A 93 9.21 -10.25 -2.97
CA GLY A 93 8.36 -9.67 -4.01
C GLY A 93 8.87 -8.35 -4.59
N GLN A 94 9.67 -7.61 -3.82
CA GLN A 94 10.20 -6.28 -4.18
C GLN A 94 11.64 -6.35 -4.71
N ASN A 95 12.48 -7.21 -4.12
CA ASN A 95 13.89 -7.29 -4.44
C ASN A 95 14.18 -8.28 -5.57
N LYS A 96 14.82 -7.80 -6.65
CA LYS A 96 15.23 -8.61 -7.82
C LYS A 96 14.09 -9.44 -8.43
N SER A 97 12.85 -9.03 -8.20
CA SER A 97 11.66 -9.65 -8.78
C SER A 97 11.57 -9.30 -10.26
N TRP A 98 11.61 -10.31 -11.13
CA TRP A 98 11.42 -10.13 -12.57
C TRP A 98 10.03 -9.58 -12.88
N ALA A 99 9.02 -9.96 -12.08
CA ALA A 99 7.64 -9.49 -12.20
C ALA A 99 7.57 -7.97 -11.94
N LEU A 100 8.20 -7.50 -10.85
CA LEU A 100 8.24 -6.08 -10.53
C LEU A 100 8.98 -5.29 -11.62
N MET A 101 10.17 -5.74 -12.03
CA MET A 101 10.94 -5.05 -13.08
C MET A 101 10.16 -4.96 -14.41
N THR A 102 9.46 -6.03 -14.78
CA THR A 102 8.61 -6.05 -15.98
C THR A 102 7.43 -5.09 -15.85
N ALA A 103 6.79 -5.03 -14.68
CA ALA A 103 5.71 -4.10 -14.41
C ALA A 103 6.17 -2.63 -14.47
N LEU A 104 7.32 -2.30 -13.87
CA LEU A 104 7.89 -0.95 -13.94
C LEU A 104 8.21 -0.54 -15.38
N LEU A 105 8.78 -1.45 -16.19
CA LEU A 105 9.03 -1.19 -17.61
C LEU A 105 7.73 -0.98 -18.39
N LYS A 106 6.69 -1.78 -18.10
CA LYS A 106 5.35 -1.59 -18.66
C LYS A 106 4.76 -0.23 -18.29
N ALA A 107 4.97 0.24 -17.06
CA ALA A 107 4.48 1.54 -16.61
C ALA A 107 5.10 2.69 -17.42
N ILE A 108 6.42 2.67 -17.65
CA ILE A 108 7.13 3.71 -18.41
C ILE A 108 6.64 3.80 -19.87
N HIS A 109 6.29 2.66 -20.47
CA HIS A 109 5.75 2.59 -21.82
C HIS A 109 4.22 2.80 -21.90
N SER A 110 3.55 2.90 -20.76
CA SER A 110 2.10 3.12 -20.70
C SER A 110 1.76 4.60 -20.90
N PRO A 111 0.75 4.93 -21.73
CA PRO A 111 0.26 6.31 -21.82
C PRO A 111 -0.51 6.77 -20.57
N ARG A 112 -0.77 5.86 -19.61
CA ARG A 112 -1.49 6.16 -18.37
C ARG A 112 -0.69 7.01 -17.39
N THR A 113 0.63 7.11 -17.56
CA THR A 113 1.50 7.93 -16.73
C THR A 113 2.49 8.71 -17.59
N LYS A 114 2.88 9.89 -17.13
CA LYS A 114 3.96 10.71 -17.69
C LYS A 114 5.34 10.26 -17.21
N THR A 115 5.42 9.24 -16.35
CA THR A 115 6.68 8.70 -15.85
C THR A 115 7.57 8.20 -16.99
N LYS A 116 8.78 8.76 -17.08
CA LYS A 116 9.82 8.40 -18.07
C LYS A 116 11.00 7.68 -17.44
N THR A 117 11.22 7.89 -16.14
CA THR A 117 12.33 7.26 -15.44
C THR A 117 11.88 6.81 -14.06
N ILE A 118 12.17 5.56 -13.75
CA ILE A 118 11.97 4.97 -12.42
C ILE A 118 13.34 4.54 -11.91
N THR A 119 13.72 5.02 -10.74
CA THR A 119 14.94 4.60 -10.05
C THR A 119 14.56 3.82 -8.80
N MET A 120 14.89 2.52 -8.79
CA MET A 120 14.76 1.67 -7.62
C MET A 120 16.03 1.76 -6.78
N LYS A 121 15.86 2.02 -5.49
CA LYS A 121 16.91 2.00 -4.47
C LYS A 121 16.53 1.01 -3.39
N TYR A 122 17.51 0.29 -2.87
CA TYR A 122 17.32 -0.69 -1.81
C TYR A 122 18.17 -0.31 -0.60
N PHE A 123 17.68 -0.61 0.59
CA PHE A 123 18.40 -0.36 1.83
C PHE A 123 19.53 -1.37 2.04
N GLU A 124 20.60 -0.92 2.70
CA GLU A 124 21.64 -1.80 3.18
C GLU A 124 21.13 -2.63 4.38
N PRO A 125 21.57 -3.90 4.53
CA PRO A 125 21.21 -4.70 5.70
C PRO A 125 21.57 -3.99 7.00
N GLY A 126 20.61 -3.94 7.96
CA GLY A 126 20.80 -3.30 9.26
C GLY A 126 20.33 -1.83 9.35
N HIS A 127 19.93 -1.21 8.24
CA HIS A 127 19.41 0.16 8.20
C HIS A 127 17.99 0.23 7.61
N THR A 128 17.04 -0.48 8.24
CA THR A 128 15.67 -0.70 7.74
C THR A 128 14.62 0.29 8.23
N SER A 129 15.00 1.44 8.79
CA SER A 129 14.03 2.44 9.24
C SER A 129 13.39 3.13 8.03
N MET A 130 12.14 2.77 7.72
CA MET A 130 11.42 3.30 6.56
C MET A 130 10.34 4.30 6.96
N SER A 131 10.08 5.25 6.06
CA SER A 131 8.95 6.17 6.19
C SER A 131 7.60 5.42 6.22
N ALA A 132 7.52 4.25 5.58
CA ALA A 132 6.36 3.36 5.58
C ALA A 132 6.00 2.86 6.99
N ASP A 133 6.98 2.61 7.87
CA ASP A 133 6.75 2.10 9.24
C ASP A 133 5.89 3.07 10.07
N ALA A 134 6.12 4.38 9.88
CA ALA A 134 5.31 5.41 10.52
C ALA A 134 3.86 5.40 10.03
N THR A 135 3.64 5.06 8.75
CA THR A 135 2.29 4.92 8.18
C THR A 135 1.61 3.68 8.74
N HIS A 136 2.29 2.52 8.78
CA HIS A 136 1.77 1.30 9.41
C HIS A 136 1.40 1.51 10.87
N GLN A 137 2.18 2.28 11.63
CA GLN A 137 1.86 2.59 13.02
C GLN A 137 0.54 3.38 13.15
N VAL A 138 0.23 4.27 12.21
CA VAL A 138 -1.04 5.02 12.20
C VAL A 138 -2.20 4.09 11.86
N LEU A 139 -2.06 3.28 10.82
CA LEU A 139 -3.10 2.33 10.40
C LEU A 139 -3.45 1.32 11.51
N SER A 140 -2.43 0.78 12.20
CA SER A 140 -2.64 -0.12 13.34
C SER A 140 -3.39 0.55 14.50
N LYS A 141 -3.18 1.86 14.71
CA LYS A 141 -3.92 2.62 15.72
C LYS A 141 -5.37 2.84 15.32
N ASN A 142 -5.64 3.13 14.05
CA ASN A 142 -7.01 3.27 13.55
C ASN A 142 -7.80 1.97 13.75
N LEU A 143 -7.23 0.83 13.34
CA LEU A 143 -7.82 -0.49 13.56
C LEU A 143 -8.08 -0.76 15.04
N SER A 144 -7.11 -0.47 15.91
CA SER A 144 -7.25 -0.66 17.35
C SER A 144 -8.35 0.23 17.96
N ARG A 145 -8.52 1.45 17.43
CA ARG A 145 -9.55 2.40 17.88
C ARG A 145 -10.95 2.04 17.38
N ARG A 146 -11.06 1.57 16.14
CA ARG A 146 -12.32 1.06 15.55
C ARG A 146 -12.84 -0.13 16.37
N GLY A 147 -11.93 -0.97 16.85
CA GLY A 147 -12.23 -2.10 17.73
C GLY A 147 -12.80 -3.29 16.95
N ILE A 148 -14.00 -3.14 16.39
CA ILE A 148 -14.67 -4.18 15.60
C ILE A 148 -14.68 -3.75 14.13
N VAL A 149 -14.15 -4.62 13.26
CA VAL A 149 -14.15 -4.49 11.80
C VAL A 149 -14.84 -5.75 11.27
N GLU A 150 -16.07 -5.62 10.79
CA GLU A 150 -16.91 -6.78 10.44
C GLU A 150 -16.78 -7.15 8.97
N ASP A 151 -16.69 -6.14 8.09
CA ASP A 151 -16.62 -6.34 6.65
C ASP A 151 -15.48 -5.55 5.97
N TRP A 152 -15.37 -5.74 4.65
CA TRP A 152 -14.35 -5.06 3.84
C TRP A 152 -14.51 -3.54 3.83
N ARG A 153 -15.75 -3.03 3.85
CA ARG A 153 -16.01 -1.59 3.81
C ARG A 153 -15.59 -0.96 5.13
N ASP A 154 -15.89 -1.59 6.26
CA ASP A 154 -15.39 -1.18 7.57
C ASP A 154 -13.86 -1.08 7.58
N TYR A 155 -13.20 -2.06 6.97
CA TYR A 155 -11.74 -2.06 6.87
C TYR A 155 -11.23 -0.88 6.03
N VAL A 156 -11.79 -0.66 4.84
CA VAL A 156 -11.43 0.46 3.96
C VAL A 156 -11.67 1.79 4.65
N ASP A 157 -12.85 2.00 5.24
CA ASP A 157 -13.20 3.23 5.96
C ASP A 157 -12.22 3.50 7.12
N THR A 158 -11.81 2.45 7.83
CA THR A 158 -10.83 2.55 8.93
C THR A 158 -9.43 2.93 8.41
N MET A 159 -9.05 2.44 7.23
CA MET A 159 -7.78 2.78 6.58
C MET A 159 -7.77 4.20 6.01
N GLU A 160 -8.90 4.68 5.52
CA GLU A 160 -9.06 6.05 5.02
C GLU A 160 -9.15 7.09 6.13
N GLU A 161 -9.49 6.68 7.35
CA GLU A 161 -9.65 7.58 8.48
C GLU A 161 -8.33 8.29 8.84
N ARG A 162 -8.20 9.56 8.42
CA ARG A 162 -7.03 10.37 8.75
C ARG A 162 -7.12 10.85 10.19
N ILE A 163 -6.15 10.48 11.03
CA ILE A 163 -5.97 11.08 12.36
C ILE A 163 -5.52 12.53 12.17
N LEU A 164 -6.48 13.47 12.24
CA LEU A 164 -6.23 14.90 12.46
C LEU A 164 -5.56 15.12 13.82
#